data_AF-A0A965A130-F1
#
_entry.id   AF-A0A965A130-F1
#
_cell.length_a   1.000
_cell.length_b   1.000
_cell.length_c   1.000
_cell.angle_alpha   90.00
_cell.angle_beta   90.00
_cell.angle_gamma   90.00
#
_symmetry.space_group_name_H-M   'P 1'
#
loop_
_entity.id
_entity.type
_entity.pdbx_description
1 polymer ?
#
loop_
_entity_poly.entity_id
_entity_poly.type
_entity_poly.pdbx_seq_one_letter_code
_entity_poly.pdbx_strand_id
1 'polypeptide(L)'
;IAALKEKVDTLVVIPNERLIAISTDKTTMLDAFKRADEVLVQGVAGITGLITTPGLINTDFADVKAVLANAGTALMGTGAASGDNRAVLAANAAINSPLLEASLEGARGIVVNITGPSDVGLFEVTNAMEIVRGVAHQDANIIHGLVIDDDVNDEVRVTVVAAGFERWDSAAQRTATRGDGRNTATAGTARPEPKGGRLKDLFGGTSDPLSGADDDDDLPSFLK
;
A
#
# COMPACT_ATOMS: atom_id res chain seq x y z
N ILE A 1 2.24 -1.00 -15.32
CA ILE A 1 1.87 -1.65 -14.03
C ILE A 1 0.75 -2.67 -14.23
N ALA A 2 -0.43 -2.30 -14.73
CA ALA A 2 -1.58 -3.22 -14.87
C ALA A 2 -1.29 -4.52 -15.65
N ALA A 3 -0.62 -4.44 -16.81
CA ALA A 3 -0.28 -5.62 -17.61
C ALA A 3 0.75 -6.56 -16.93
N LEU A 4 1.61 -6.03 -16.06
CA LEU A 4 2.63 -6.82 -15.35
C LEU A 4 2.02 -7.54 -14.15
N LYS A 5 1.08 -6.89 -13.48
CA LYS A 5 0.34 -7.41 -12.32
C LYS A 5 -0.39 -8.72 -12.61
N GLU A 6 -0.90 -8.91 -13.83
CA GLU A 6 -1.56 -10.16 -14.25
C GLU A 6 -0.59 -11.32 -14.54
N LYS A 7 0.72 -11.05 -14.58
CA LYS A 7 1.76 -12.02 -14.97
C LYS A 7 2.71 -12.38 -13.83
N VAL A 8 2.61 -11.72 -12.67
CA VAL A 8 3.51 -11.91 -11.52
C VAL A 8 2.71 -12.32 -10.29
N ASP A 9 3.32 -13.13 -9.43
CA ASP A 9 2.74 -13.52 -8.14
C ASP A 9 2.68 -12.35 -7.15
N THR A 10 3.75 -11.55 -7.12
CA THR A 10 3.87 -10.33 -6.32
C THR A 10 4.55 -9.23 -7.13
N LEU A 11 3.99 -8.03 -7.07
CA LEU A 11 4.52 -6.81 -7.65
C LEU A 11 4.95 -5.87 -6.53
N VAL A 12 6.25 -5.68 -6.35
CA VAL A 12 6.80 -4.65 -5.47
C VAL A 12 6.85 -3.33 -6.24
N VAL A 13 6.15 -2.32 -5.73
CA VAL A 13 6.13 -0.98 -6.34
C VAL A 13 6.94 -0.03 -5.48
N ILE A 14 7.99 0.56 -6.07
CA ILE A 14 8.82 1.59 -5.44
C ILE A 14 8.58 2.90 -6.20
N PRO A 15 7.87 3.88 -5.62
CA PRO A 15 7.62 5.15 -6.29
C PRO A 15 8.88 6.01 -6.24
N ASN A 16 9.34 6.50 -7.40
CA ASN A 16 10.54 7.34 -7.47
C ASN A 16 10.36 8.67 -6.71
N GLU A 17 9.13 9.15 -6.59
CA GLU A 17 8.78 10.33 -5.80
C GLU A 17 9.19 10.18 -4.32
N ARG A 18 9.18 8.96 -3.78
CA ARG A 18 9.60 8.69 -2.40
C ARG A 18 11.11 8.76 -2.23
N LEU A 19 11.85 8.50 -3.30
CA LEU A 19 13.31 8.64 -3.30
C LEU A 19 13.73 10.12 -3.21
N ILE A 20 12.88 11.03 -3.71
CA ILE A 20 13.08 12.48 -3.55
C ILE A 20 12.88 12.89 -2.09
N ALA A 21 11.93 12.29 -1.37
CA ALA A 21 11.68 12.60 0.04
C ALA A 21 12.85 12.21 0.98
N ILE A 22 13.64 11.21 0.60
CA ILE A 22 14.87 10.80 1.31
C ILE A 22 16.12 11.51 0.79
N SER A 23 15.99 12.38 -0.22
CA SER A 23 17.09 13.12 -0.84
C SER A 23 17.17 14.54 -0.29
N THR A 24 18.38 15.08 -0.19
CA THR A 24 18.64 16.47 0.26
C THR A 24 18.73 17.42 -0.94
N ASP A 25 18.53 18.73 -0.74
CA ASP A 25 18.61 19.76 -1.81
C ASP A 25 19.94 19.79 -2.59
N LYS A 26 20.98 19.13 -2.08
CA LYS A 26 22.30 19.02 -2.72
C LYS A 26 22.47 17.76 -3.56
N THR A 27 21.47 16.87 -3.58
CA THR A 27 21.56 15.57 -4.25
C THR A 27 21.45 15.77 -5.75
N THR A 28 22.44 15.32 -6.51
CA THR A 28 22.38 15.38 -7.97
C THR A 28 21.38 14.35 -8.50
N MET A 29 20.88 14.53 -9.72
CA MET A 29 19.98 13.54 -10.36
C MET A 29 20.60 12.14 -10.41
N LEU A 30 21.92 12.06 -10.63
CA LEU A 30 22.66 10.80 -10.68
C LEU A 30 22.72 10.14 -9.29
N ASP A 31 22.91 10.92 -8.23
CA ASP A 31 22.91 10.40 -6.86
C ASP A 31 21.50 9.97 -6.39
N ALA A 32 20.45 10.63 -6.87
CA ALA A 32 19.07 10.21 -6.61
C ALA A 32 18.76 8.85 -7.25
N PHE A 33 19.23 8.60 -8.48
CA PHE A 33 19.11 7.27 -9.11
C PHE A 33 19.94 6.21 -8.39
N LYS A 34 21.16 6.52 -7.95
CA LYS A 34 21.94 5.58 -7.14
C LYS A 34 21.21 5.16 -5.87
N ARG A 35 20.53 6.09 -5.19
CA ARG A 35 19.70 5.76 -4.02
C ARG A 35 18.50 4.87 -4.39
N ALA A 36 17.90 5.08 -5.57
CA ALA A 36 16.87 4.18 -6.10
C ALA A 36 17.40 2.75 -6.23
N ASP A 37 18.56 2.63 -6.87
CA ASP A 37 19.22 1.36 -7.13
C ASP A 37 19.63 0.67 -5.81
N GLU A 38 20.13 1.44 -4.82
CA GLU A 38 20.43 0.92 -3.49
C GLU A 38 19.20 0.31 -2.81
N VAL A 39 18.05 0.99 -2.87
CA VAL A 39 16.79 0.46 -2.33
C VAL A 39 16.39 -0.83 -3.04
N LEU A 40 16.49 -0.87 -4.38
CA LEU A 40 16.18 -2.07 -5.17
C LEU A 40 17.12 -3.23 -4.82
N VAL A 41 18.42 -2.98 -4.70
CA VAL A 41 19.42 -3.97 -4.32
C VAL A 41 19.13 -4.49 -2.92
N GLN A 42 18.85 -3.62 -1.95
CA GLN A 42 18.50 -4.02 -0.58
C GLN A 42 17.23 -4.87 -0.54
N GLY A 43 16.21 -4.52 -1.33
CA GLY A 43 14.98 -5.31 -1.42
C GLY A 43 15.18 -6.71 -1.97
N VAL A 44 15.88 -6.81 -3.10
CA VAL A 44 16.18 -8.11 -3.73
C VAL A 44 17.12 -8.92 -2.85
N ALA A 45 18.19 -8.32 -2.32
CA ALA A 45 19.12 -8.96 -1.41
C ALA A 45 18.43 -9.44 -0.13
N GLY A 46 17.46 -8.69 0.40
CA GLY A 46 16.70 -9.07 1.59
C GLY A 46 15.85 -10.33 1.37
N ILE A 47 15.12 -10.42 0.26
CA ILE A 47 14.29 -11.60 -0.02
C ILE A 47 15.15 -12.79 -0.45
N THR A 48 16.16 -12.56 -1.28
CA THR A 48 17.03 -13.64 -1.79
C THR A 48 17.93 -14.19 -0.69
N GLY A 49 18.45 -13.34 0.21
CA GLY A 49 19.28 -13.74 1.34
C GLY A 49 18.57 -14.73 2.27
N LEU A 50 17.26 -14.56 2.48
CA LEU A 50 16.43 -15.52 3.23
C LEU A 50 16.37 -16.92 2.60
N ILE A 51 16.58 -17.02 1.29
CA ILE A 51 16.48 -18.28 0.54
C ILE A 51 17.87 -18.90 0.35
N THR A 52 18.86 -18.08 0.01
CA THR A 52 20.18 -18.54 -0.44
C THR A 52 21.18 -18.70 0.69
N THR A 53 21.06 -17.91 1.76
CA THR A 53 22.01 -17.91 2.86
C THR A 53 21.40 -18.66 4.03
N PRO A 54 21.96 -19.82 4.43
CA PRO A 54 21.47 -20.54 5.60
C PRO A 54 21.60 -19.66 6.85
N GLY A 55 20.48 -19.12 7.31
CA GLY A 55 20.38 -18.41 8.58
C GLY A 55 20.32 -19.37 9.77
N LEU A 56 20.65 -18.87 10.97
CA LEU A 56 20.42 -19.58 12.24
C LEU A 56 18.92 -19.78 12.53
N ILE A 57 18.10 -18.85 12.05
CA ILE A 57 16.63 -18.92 12.05
C ILE A 57 16.21 -18.90 10.59
N ASN A 58 16.21 -20.08 9.98
CA ASN A 58 15.89 -20.23 8.56
C ASN A 58 14.38 -20.38 8.38
N THR A 59 13.79 -19.49 7.59
CA THR A 59 12.47 -19.76 7.00
C THR A 59 12.70 -20.48 5.68
N ASP A 60 11.95 -21.54 5.40
CA ASP A 60 12.15 -22.27 4.15
C ASP A 60 11.57 -21.51 2.94
N PHE A 61 11.98 -21.93 1.74
CA PHE A 61 11.44 -21.34 0.52
C PHE A 61 9.92 -21.55 0.38
N ALA A 62 9.36 -22.58 1.00
CA ALA A 62 7.93 -22.88 0.92
C ALA A 62 7.10 -21.85 1.68
N ASP A 63 7.58 -21.40 2.84
CA ASP A 63 6.98 -20.34 3.64
C ASP A 63 7.03 -19.00 2.89
N VAL A 64 8.21 -18.60 2.36
CA VAL A 64 8.35 -17.37 1.56
C VAL A 64 7.42 -17.41 0.35
N LYS A 65 7.37 -18.54 -0.35
CA LYS A 65 6.46 -18.76 -1.47
C LYS A 65 4.99 -18.70 -1.03
N ALA A 66 4.63 -19.25 0.12
CA ALA A 66 3.25 -19.22 0.61
C ALA A 66 2.75 -17.80 0.89
N VAL A 67 3.64 -16.91 1.33
CA VAL A 67 3.31 -15.49 1.59
C VAL A 67 3.31 -14.65 0.32
N LEU A 68 4.23 -14.90 -0.62
CA LEU A 68 4.37 -14.10 -1.84
C LEU A 68 3.57 -14.65 -3.04
N ALA A 69 3.08 -15.88 -2.99
CA ALA A 69 2.26 -16.45 -4.06
C ALA A 69 0.90 -15.74 -4.14
N ASN A 70 0.57 -15.19 -5.31
CA ASN A 70 -0.66 -14.44 -5.55
C ASN A 70 -0.94 -13.31 -4.52
N ALA A 71 0.10 -12.69 -3.97
CA ALA A 71 -0.06 -11.61 -3.01
C ALA A 71 -0.45 -10.27 -3.69
N GLY A 72 -0.29 -10.18 -5.01
CA GLY A 72 -0.67 -9.00 -5.78
C GLY A 72 0.33 -7.87 -5.55
N THR A 73 -0.09 -6.76 -4.94
CA THR A 73 0.81 -5.62 -4.70
C THR A 73 1.54 -5.78 -3.37
N ALA A 74 2.83 -5.44 -3.37
CA ALA A 74 3.69 -5.41 -2.19
C ALA A 74 4.42 -4.06 -2.05
N LEU A 75 4.72 -3.73 -0.80
CA LEU A 75 5.45 -2.55 -0.37
C LEU A 75 6.67 -2.96 0.44
N MET A 76 7.67 -2.08 0.47
CA MET A 76 8.95 -2.38 1.09
C MET A 76 9.40 -1.23 1.98
N GLY A 77 9.92 -1.57 3.17
CA GLY A 77 10.59 -0.63 4.06
C GLY A 77 11.96 -1.17 4.45
N THR A 78 12.96 -0.30 4.47
CA THR A 78 14.32 -0.61 4.90
C THR A 78 14.72 0.29 6.05
N GLY A 79 15.47 -0.26 6.99
CA GLY A 79 16.03 0.47 8.12
C GLY A 79 17.38 -0.11 8.51
N ALA A 80 18.30 0.76 8.94
CA ALA A 80 19.62 0.37 9.42
C ALA A 80 19.95 1.15 10.68
N ALA A 81 20.59 0.50 11.65
CA ALA A 81 21.06 1.14 12.87
C ALA A 81 22.27 0.39 13.44
N SER A 82 23.03 1.09 14.28
CA SER A 82 24.25 0.60 14.94
C SER A 82 24.24 0.97 16.43
N GLY A 83 25.04 0.28 17.25
CA GLY A 83 25.14 0.52 18.69
C GLY A 83 24.04 -0.16 19.53
N ASP A 84 23.76 0.40 20.71
CA ASP A 84 22.79 -0.17 21.65
C ASP A 84 21.38 -0.17 21.07
N ASN A 85 20.64 -1.27 21.24
CA ASN A 85 19.29 -1.45 20.68
C ASN A 85 19.22 -1.29 19.15
N ARG A 86 20.32 -1.50 18.41
CA ARG A 86 20.39 -1.43 16.94
C ARG A 86 19.26 -2.17 16.23
N ALA A 87 18.90 -3.39 16.64
CA ALA A 87 17.80 -4.14 16.01
C ALA A 87 16.43 -3.44 16.16
N VAL A 88 16.15 -2.88 17.33
CA VAL A 88 14.90 -2.15 17.64
C VAL A 88 14.84 -0.83 16.86
N LEU A 89 15.95 -0.11 16.79
CA LEU A 89 16.03 1.14 16.04
C LEU A 89 15.90 0.89 14.54
N ALA A 90 16.57 -0.14 14.02
CA ALA A 90 16.47 -0.53 12.61
C ALA A 90 15.05 -0.99 12.25
N ALA A 91 14.39 -1.76 13.11
CA ALA A 91 12.99 -2.15 12.91
C ALA A 91 12.05 -0.93 12.89
N ASN A 92 12.22 0.01 13.83
CA ASN A 92 11.45 1.26 13.84
C ASN A 92 11.69 2.10 12.58
N ALA A 93 12.94 2.18 12.11
CA ALA A 93 13.26 2.88 10.87
C ALA A 93 12.61 2.19 9.65
N ALA A 94 12.60 0.85 9.62
CA ALA A 94 12.01 0.08 8.54
C ALA A 94 10.49 0.29 8.46
N ILE A 95 9.76 0.23 9.57
CA ILE A 95 8.29 0.41 9.58
C ILE A 95 7.86 1.86 9.28
N ASN A 96 8.70 2.84 9.62
CA ASN A 96 8.45 4.26 9.37
C ASN A 96 9.11 4.74 8.06
N SER A 97 9.56 3.80 7.21
CA SER A 97 10.23 4.14 5.96
C SER A 97 9.25 4.82 5.00
N PRO A 98 9.66 5.92 4.32
CA PRO A 98 8.81 6.62 3.34
C PRO A 98 8.35 5.76 2.15
N LEU A 99 8.91 4.56 2.01
CA LEU A 99 8.60 3.58 0.98
C LEU A 99 7.42 2.67 1.35
N LEU A 100 7.01 2.63 2.63
CA LEU A 100 5.79 1.98 3.11
C LEU A 100 4.64 3.00 3.09
N GLU A 101 3.99 3.12 1.95
CA GLU A 101 2.88 4.08 1.75
C GLU A 101 1.59 3.70 2.48
N ALA A 102 1.32 2.40 2.62
CA ALA A 102 0.20 1.87 3.37
C ALA A 102 0.71 1.31 4.70
N SER A 103 0.03 1.66 5.80
CA SER A 103 0.26 1.03 7.11
C SER A 103 0.29 -0.50 6.97
N LEU A 104 1.22 -1.15 7.68
CA LEU A 104 1.35 -2.61 7.75
C LEU A 104 0.06 -3.32 8.16
N GLU A 105 -0.91 -2.58 8.72
CA GLU A 105 -2.27 -2.99 9.05
C GLU A 105 -3.06 -3.65 7.91
N GLY A 106 -2.78 -3.31 6.65
CA GLY A 106 -3.50 -3.88 5.50
C GLY A 106 -2.88 -5.16 4.92
N ALA A 107 -1.68 -5.53 5.36
CA ALA A 107 -0.92 -6.62 4.79
C ALA A 107 -1.33 -7.97 5.40
N ARG A 108 -1.56 -8.98 4.55
CA ARG A 108 -1.83 -10.36 5.01
C ARG A 108 -0.56 -11.19 5.16
N GLY A 109 0.49 -10.78 4.48
CA GLY A 109 1.76 -11.47 4.47
C GLY A 109 2.87 -10.46 4.68
N ILE A 110 3.73 -10.70 5.66
CA ILE A 110 4.86 -9.84 5.95
C ILE A 110 6.10 -10.71 6.00
N VAL A 111 7.12 -10.34 5.24
CA VAL A 111 8.44 -10.95 5.28
C VAL A 111 9.39 -9.96 5.90
N VAL A 112 10.03 -10.35 7.00
CA VAL A 112 11.04 -9.56 7.70
C VAL A 112 12.38 -10.24 7.53
N ASN A 113 13.34 -9.53 6.96
CA ASN A 113 14.72 -9.98 6.91
C ASN A 113 15.56 -9.11 7.84
N ILE A 114 16.26 -9.75 8.77
CA ILE A 114 17.21 -9.11 9.66
C ILE A 114 18.59 -9.56 9.21
N THR A 115 19.42 -8.60 8.80
CA THR A 115 20.81 -8.85 8.42
C THR A 115 21.71 -8.16 9.42
N GLY A 116 22.70 -8.88 9.92
CA GLY A 116 23.66 -8.30 10.83
C GLY A 116 24.84 -9.22 11.11
N PRO A 117 25.80 -8.73 11.90
CA PRO A 117 26.99 -9.47 12.31
C PRO A 117 26.67 -10.73 13.14
N SER A 118 27.67 -11.60 13.26
CA SER A 118 27.59 -12.84 14.04
C SER A 118 27.37 -12.64 15.55
N ASP A 119 27.46 -11.41 16.06
CA ASP A 119 27.20 -11.04 17.45
C ASP A 119 25.72 -10.67 17.73
N VAL A 120 24.84 -10.69 16.72
CA VAL A 120 23.42 -10.37 16.89
C VAL A 120 22.75 -11.38 17.83
N GLY A 121 22.27 -10.88 18.97
CA GLY A 121 21.63 -11.69 20.00
C GLY A 121 20.17 -12.05 19.68
N LEU A 122 19.72 -13.20 20.19
CA LEU A 122 18.33 -13.65 20.07
C LEU A 122 17.31 -12.64 20.65
N PHE A 123 17.68 -11.96 21.76
CA PHE A 123 16.82 -10.95 22.39
C PHE A 123 16.65 -9.71 21.49
N GLU A 124 17.70 -9.30 20.78
CA GLU A 124 17.63 -8.18 19.83
C GLU A 124 16.64 -8.47 18.71
N VAL A 125 16.74 -9.66 18.12
CA VAL A 125 15.83 -10.15 17.08
C VAL A 125 14.39 -10.22 17.59
N THR A 126 14.19 -10.76 18.79
CA THR A 126 12.83 -10.89 19.38
C THR A 126 12.19 -9.53 19.61
N ASN A 127 12.93 -8.57 20.15
CA ASN A 127 12.43 -7.21 20.40
C ASN A 127 12.10 -6.48 19.09
N ALA A 128 12.93 -6.63 18.05
CA ALA A 128 12.66 -6.10 16.73
C ALA A 128 11.37 -6.68 16.13
N MET A 129 11.16 -8.00 16.27
CA MET A 129 9.96 -8.67 15.79
C MET A 129 8.70 -8.24 16.56
N GLU A 130 8.79 -7.96 17.85
CA GLU A 130 7.66 -7.47 18.65
C GLU A 130 7.14 -6.13 18.13
N ILE A 131 8.05 -5.23 17.73
CA ILE A 131 7.70 -3.93 17.14
C ILE A 131 6.95 -4.12 15.82
N VAL A 132 7.47 -4.97 14.93
CA VAL A 132 6.82 -5.25 13.64
C VAL A 132 5.45 -5.92 13.85
N ARG A 133 5.34 -6.84 14.82
CA ARG A 133 4.06 -7.48 15.18
C ARG A 133 3.06 -6.48 15.75
N GLY A 134 3.52 -5.48 16.51
CA GLY A 134 2.64 -4.46 17.12
C GLY A 134 1.96 -3.54 16.10
N VAL A 135 2.54 -3.38 14.92
CA VAL A 135 1.99 -2.55 13.82
C VAL A 135 1.36 -3.38 12.70
N ALA A 136 1.55 -4.69 12.71
CA ALA A 136 0.98 -5.61 11.73
C ALA A 136 -0.46 -5.99 12.09
N HIS A 137 -1.23 -6.43 11.09
CA HIS A 137 -2.56 -7.00 11.31
C HIS A 137 -2.49 -8.28 12.16
N GLN A 138 -3.46 -8.50 13.06
CA GLN A 138 -3.50 -9.70 13.93
C GLN A 138 -3.56 -11.02 13.14
N ASP A 139 -4.20 -11.00 11.97
CA ASP A 139 -4.29 -12.14 11.05
C ASP A 139 -3.17 -12.17 9.98
N ALA A 140 -2.14 -11.32 10.09
CA ALA A 140 -1.03 -11.32 9.15
C ALA A 140 -0.11 -12.52 9.40
N ASN A 141 0.26 -13.25 8.35
CA ASN A 141 1.32 -14.25 8.42
C ASN A 141 2.68 -13.54 8.36
N ILE A 142 3.43 -13.59 9.45
CA ILE A 142 4.73 -12.92 9.58
C ILE A 142 5.84 -13.96 9.52
N ILE A 143 6.60 -13.90 8.44
CA ILE A 143 7.83 -14.63 8.23
C ILE A 143 8.99 -13.76 8.67
N HIS A 144 9.95 -14.36 9.37
CA HIS A 144 11.18 -13.67 9.74
C HIS A 144 12.37 -14.59 9.47
N GLY A 145 13.44 -14.02 8.94
CA GLY A 145 14.72 -14.71 8.92
C GLY A 145 15.86 -13.82 9.34
N LEU A 146 16.92 -14.49 9.74
CA LEU A 146 18.15 -13.89 10.21
C LEU A 146 19.28 -14.32 9.28
N VAL A 147 19.85 -13.34 8.58
CA VAL A 147 21.03 -13.52 7.74
C VAL A 147 22.23 -12.98 8.50
N ILE A 148 23.22 -13.83 8.72
CA ILE A 148 24.49 -13.40 9.29
C ILE A 148 25.40 -12.97 8.15
N ASP A 149 25.85 -11.73 8.21
CA ASP A 149 26.75 -11.13 7.23
C ASP A 149 27.84 -10.36 7.98
N ASP A 150 29.05 -10.93 8.02
CA ASP A 150 30.21 -10.37 8.73
C ASP A 150 30.79 -9.14 8.01
N ASP A 151 30.39 -8.85 6.77
CA ASP A 151 30.76 -7.59 6.08
C ASP A 151 30.03 -6.39 6.70
N VAL A 152 28.94 -6.64 7.43
CA VAL A 152 28.05 -5.62 8.02
C VAL A 152 28.48 -5.26 9.45
N ASN A 153 29.77 -4.93 9.64
CA ASN A 153 30.42 -4.50 10.90
C ASN A 153 29.56 -4.56 12.19
N ASP A 154 29.16 -3.40 12.74
CA ASP A 154 28.35 -3.25 13.97
C ASP A 154 26.93 -2.74 13.63
N GLU A 155 26.48 -2.98 12.39
CA GLU A 155 25.23 -2.46 11.85
C GLU A 155 24.22 -3.59 11.66
N VAL A 156 22.99 -3.38 12.11
CA VAL A 156 21.87 -4.27 11.83
C VAL A 156 20.95 -3.60 10.83
N ARG A 157 20.65 -4.32 9.75
CA ARG A 157 19.71 -3.91 8.70
C ARG A 157 18.44 -4.74 8.80
N VAL A 158 17.30 -4.07 8.81
CA VAL A 158 15.99 -4.69 8.81
C VAL A 158 15.28 -4.29 7.51
N THR A 159 14.86 -5.30 6.76
CA THR A 159 14.05 -5.13 5.54
C THR A 159 12.69 -5.76 5.79
N VAL A 160 11.63 -4.99 5.61
CA VAL A 160 10.24 -5.44 5.75
C VAL A 160 9.58 -5.38 4.38
N VAL A 161 9.04 -6.51 3.94
CA VAL A 161 8.25 -6.62 2.70
C VAL A 161 6.84 -7.01 3.09
N ALA A 162 5.90 -6.11 2.86
CA ALA A 162 4.49 -6.30 3.15
C ALA A 162 3.74 -6.59 1.85
N ALA A 163 2.92 -7.64 1.83
CA ALA A 163 2.20 -8.08 0.64
C ALA A 163 0.75 -8.46 0.98
N GLY A 164 -0.12 -8.49 -0.04
CA GLY A 164 -1.52 -8.91 0.14
C GLY A 164 -2.50 -7.79 0.44
N PHE A 165 -2.17 -6.53 0.15
CA PHE A 165 -3.03 -5.35 0.38
C PHE A 165 -4.34 -5.38 -0.43
N GLU A 166 -4.34 -6.06 -1.58
CA GLU A 166 -5.40 -5.93 -2.59
C GLU A 166 -6.72 -6.64 -2.23
N ARG A 167 -6.71 -7.53 -1.23
CA ARG A 167 -7.92 -8.28 -0.84
C ARG A 167 -8.94 -7.44 -0.06
N TRP A 168 -8.59 -6.24 0.43
CA TRP A 168 -9.50 -5.41 1.23
C TRP A 168 -10.26 -4.36 0.40
N ASP A 169 -9.61 -3.74 -0.59
CA ASP A 169 -10.25 -2.73 -1.45
C ASP A 169 -11.41 -3.31 -2.26
N SER A 170 -11.26 -4.55 -2.72
CA SER A 170 -12.31 -5.26 -3.47
C SER A 170 -13.54 -5.61 -2.61
N ALA A 171 -13.44 -5.63 -1.28
CA ALA A 171 -14.58 -5.89 -0.40
C ALA A 171 -15.34 -4.59 -0.08
N ALA A 172 -14.62 -3.50 0.18
CA ALA A 172 -15.21 -2.18 0.44
C ALA A 172 -15.92 -1.60 -0.80
N GLN A 173 -15.42 -1.89 -2.01
CA GLN A 173 -16.05 -1.40 -3.24
C GLN A 173 -17.29 -2.22 -3.66
N ARG A 174 -17.44 -3.46 -3.17
CA ARG A 174 -18.61 -4.31 -3.46
C ARG A 174 -19.83 -4.03 -2.57
N THR A 175 -19.65 -3.38 -1.42
CA THR A 175 -20.75 -2.95 -0.54
C THR A 175 -21.33 -1.59 -0.94
N ALA A 176 -20.57 -0.72 -1.64
CA ALA A 176 -21.06 0.57 -2.10
C ALA A 176 -22.05 0.47 -3.30
N THR A 177 -21.99 -0.59 -4.10
CA THR A 177 -22.84 -0.78 -5.30
C THR A 177 -24.07 -1.69 -5.10
N ARG A 178 -24.41 -2.08 -3.87
CA ARG A 178 -25.58 -2.97 -3.59
C ARG A 178 -26.72 -2.32 -2.80
N GLY A 179 -26.74 -0.99 -2.71
CA GLY A 179 -27.77 -0.22 -2.02
C GLY A 179 -28.67 0.60 -2.93
N ASP A 180 -29.20 0.04 -4.02
CA ASP A 180 -30.37 0.64 -4.69
C ASP A 180 -31.24 -0.43 -5.36
N GLY A 181 -32.56 -0.32 -5.20
CA GLY A 181 -33.55 -1.12 -5.92
C GLY A 181 -34.18 -2.29 -5.16
N ARG A 182 -34.99 -2.01 -4.12
CA ARG A 182 -36.09 -2.92 -3.74
C ARG A 182 -37.43 -2.20 -3.76
N ASN A 183 -38.03 -2.22 -4.95
CA ASN A 183 -39.45 -2.00 -5.18
C ASN A 183 -40.26 -3.07 -4.42
N THR A 184 -41.13 -2.66 -3.51
CA THR A 184 -42.22 -3.47 -2.97
C THR A 184 -43.55 -2.95 -3.52
N ALA A 185 -44.15 -3.69 -4.44
CA ALA A 185 -45.52 -3.48 -4.91
C ALA A 185 -46.44 -4.55 -4.29
N THR A 186 -47.53 -4.12 -3.66
CA THR A 186 -48.84 -4.77 -3.40
C THR A 186 -49.56 -3.89 -2.35
N ALA A 187 -50.85 -3.57 -2.32
CA ALA A 187 -52.06 -3.92 -3.05
C ALA A 187 -53.09 -2.76 -2.85
N GLY A 188 -54.12 -2.66 -3.69
CA GLY A 188 -54.96 -1.45 -3.83
C GLY A 188 -56.12 -1.26 -2.83
N THR A 189 -56.84 -0.14 -2.99
CA THR A 189 -58.31 0.02 -2.92
C THR A 189 -58.72 1.51 -3.03
N ALA A 190 -59.74 1.75 -3.87
CA ALA A 190 -60.77 2.82 -3.91
C ALA A 190 -60.54 4.29 -3.43
N ARG A 191 -60.96 5.21 -4.33
CA ARG A 191 -61.41 6.63 -4.24
C ARG A 191 -62.07 7.03 -2.87
N PRO A 192 -61.98 8.30 -2.35
CA PRO A 192 -62.53 9.53 -2.97
C PRO A 192 -61.82 10.90 -2.74
N GLU A 193 -62.28 11.90 -3.52
CA GLU A 193 -61.98 13.36 -3.40
C GLU A 193 -62.63 13.97 -2.12
N PRO A 194 -62.26 15.18 -1.60
CA PRO A 194 -62.65 16.48 -2.21
C PRO A 194 -61.76 17.75 -1.95
N LYS A 195 -61.87 18.72 -2.88
CA LYS A 195 -61.98 20.20 -2.79
C LYS A 195 -61.01 21.09 -1.97
N GLY A 196 -60.50 22.13 -2.67
CA GLY A 196 -60.26 23.51 -2.18
C GLY A 196 -58.79 23.85 -1.90
N GLY A 197 -58.21 24.98 -2.28
CA GLY A 197 -58.68 26.23 -2.87
C GLY A 197 -57.48 27.07 -3.35
N ARG A 198 -57.79 28.12 -4.11
CA ARG A 198 -56.88 29.00 -4.86
C ARG A 198 -55.90 29.77 -3.97
N LEU A 199 -54.63 29.86 -4.39
CA LEU A 199 -53.76 31.01 -4.08
C LEU A 199 -52.53 31.12 -5.02
N LYS A 200 -52.74 31.17 -6.35
CA LYS A 200 -51.66 31.53 -7.30
C LYS A 200 -52.05 32.55 -8.38
N ASP A 201 -53.20 33.20 -8.23
CA ASP A 201 -53.66 34.32 -9.07
C ASP A 201 -53.02 35.68 -8.69
N LEU A 202 -51.85 35.71 -8.05
CA LEU A 202 -51.25 36.96 -7.54
C LEU A 202 -49.94 37.37 -8.22
N PHE A 203 -49.38 36.54 -9.10
CA PHE A 203 -48.19 36.93 -9.87
C PHE A 203 -48.29 36.45 -11.32
N GLY A 204 -49.01 37.23 -12.14
CA GLY A 204 -48.69 37.34 -13.56
C GLY A 204 -47.26 37.88 -13.70
N GLY A 205 -46.45 37.52 -14.68
CA GLY A 205 -46.75 37.12 -16.04
C GLY A 205 -45.99 38.09 -16.95
N THR A 206 -44.90 37.63 -17.55
CA THR A 206 -44.41 38.15 -18.84
C THR A 206 -43.74 36.98 -19.57
N SER A 207 -44.29 36.67 -20.74
CA SER A 207 -43.63 35.98 -21.86
C SER A 207 -42.38 36.79 -22.28
N ASP A 208 -41.35 36.25 -22.93
CA ASP A 208 -41.38 35.57 -24.23
C ASP A 208 -39.90 35.24 -24.63
N PRO A 209 -39.49 34.98 -25.89
CA PRO A 209 -39.17 33.64 -26.43
C PRO A 209 -37.78 33.55 -27.09
N LEU A 210 -36.99 32.50 -26.87
CA LEU A 210 -35.87 32.12 -27.76
C LEU A 210 -35.72 30.59 -27.70
N SER A 211 -36.08 29.83 -28.75
CA SER A 211 -35.21 29.52 -29.89
C SER A 211 -33.83 29.05 -29.41
N GLY A 212 -33.50 27.76 -29.43
CA GLY A 212 -33.32 26.98 -30.65
C GLY A 212 -31.92 27.26 -31.20
N ALA A 213 -30.99 26.32 -30.97
CA ALA A 213 -29.84 26.01 -31.82
C ALA A 213 -28.95 24.98 -31.10
N ASP A 214 -28.66 23.89 -31.80
CA ASP A 214 -27.45 23.11 -31.68
C ASP A 214 -26.21 24.02 -31.68
N ASP A 215 -25.14 23.65 -30.98
CA ASP A 215 -23.77 23.92 -31.44
C ASP A 215 -22.79 23.02 -30.68
N ASP A 216 -22.32 22.00 -31.42
CA ASP A 216 -21.00 21.41 -31.26
C ASP A 216 -19.92 22.52 -31.39
N ASP A 217 -18.79 22.28 -30.72
CA ASP A 217 -17.45 22.79 -31.07
C ASP A 217 -17.26 24.31 -31.27
N ASP A 218 -16.69 24.96 -30.24
CA ASP A 218 -15.57 25.88 -30.49
C ASP A 218 -14.69 26.05 -29.24
N LEU A 219 -13.65 25.22 -29.16
CA LEU A 219 -12.53 25.40 -28.23
C LEU A 219 -11.72 26.65 -28.63
N PRO A 220 -11.35 27.52 -27.68
CA PRO A 220 -10.57 28.72 -27.95
C PRO A 220 -9.16 28.40 -28.48
N SER A 221 -8.71 29.24 -29.42
CA SER A 221 -7.54 29.09 -30.30
C SER A 221 -6.15 29.08 -29.63
N PHE A 222 -6.04 28.90 -28.31
CA PHE A 222 -4.74 28.80 -27.62
C PHE A 222 -4.29 27.35 -27.37
N LEU A 223 -5.15 26.37 -27.68
CA LEU A 223 -4.90 24.92 -27.52
C LEU A 223 -4.80 24.18 -28.86
N LYS A 224 -4.54 24.91 -29.96
CA LYS A 224 -4.21 24.35 -31.27
C LYS A 224 -2.75 24.65 -31.61
#